data_AF-A0A936KPZ3-F1
#
_entry.id   AF-A0A936KPZ3-F1
#
_cell.length_a   1.000
_cell.length_b   1.000
_cell.length_c   1.000
_cell.angle_alpha   90.00
_cell.angle_beta   90.00
_cell.angle_gamma   90.00
#
_symmetry.space_group_name_H-M   'P 1'
#
loop_
_entity.id
_entity.type
_entity.pdbx_description
1 polymer ?
#
loop_
_entity_poly.entity_id
_entity_poly.type
_entity_poly.pdbx_seq_one_letter_code
_entity_poly.pdbx_strand_id
1 'polypeptide(L)'
;MRSKRPRRLVANNEANVRELATNYQLRVEADDPNFVKKSFWEKTFVGDRRAWADFFRLQIYGVMWSATGIDQFYPADYEKAQTDLEADESYHGLTSPLNEDALALNALETGFRVAGETPMMLVNEPMLISAGANSDIRYNFFYPRWAYDEYREMMTALSTQNGWMYVDLWDAVPANEFTNSAIHLTPAGEKLLAENLAPYILENCK
;
A
#
# COMPACT_ATOMS: atom_id res chain seq x y z
N MET A 1 -13.39 23.85 -11.49
CA MET A 1 -12.23 23.03 -11.10
C MET A 1 -12.53 21.55 -11.38
N ARG A 2 -11.85 20.93 -12.34
CA ARG A 2 -12.02 19.49 -12.62
C ARG A 2 -11.03 18.72 -11.77
N SER A 3 -11.52 18.11 -10.70
CA SER A 3 -10.78 17.18 -9.84
C SER A 3 -10.10 16.12 -10.72
N LYS A 4 -8.76 16.06 -10.67
CA LYS A 4 -7.97 14.94 -11.15
C LYS A 4 -8.18 13.79 -10.14
N ARG A 5 -9.32 13.09 -10.21
CA ARG A 5 -9.46 11.86 -9.43
C ARG A 5 -8.62 10.78 -10.11
N PRO A 6 -7.59 10.22 -9.46
CA PRO A 6 -6.96 9.00 -9.96
C PRO A 6 -8.05 7.94 -10.15
N ARG A 7 -7.95 7.14 -11.22
CA ARG A 7 -8.88 6.05 -11.48
C ARG A 7 -8.69 5.00 -10.39
N ARG A 8 -9.52 5.08 -9.35
CA ARG A 8 -9.61 4.05 -8.32
C ARG A 8 -10.21 2.80 -8.96
N LEU A 9 -9.37 1.80 -9.23
CA LEU A 9 -9.76 0.60 -9.97
C LEU A 9 -10.99 -0.07 -9.32
N VAL A 10 -10.94 -0.30 -8.01
CA VAL A 10 -12.05 -0.88 -7.22
C VAL A 10 -13.33 -0.07 -7.38
N ALA A 11 -13.26 1.25 -7.14
CA ALA A 11 -14.41 2.15 -7.22
C ALA A 11 -15.11 2.19 -8.59
N ASN A 12 -14.38 1.94 -9.68
CA ASN A 12 -14.94 1.99 -11.05
C ASN A 12 -15.45 0.63 -11.55
N ASN A 13 -15.29 -0.44 -10.77
CA ASN A 13 -15.62 -1.81 -11.17
C ASN A 13 -16.61 -2.47 -10.20
N GLU A 14 -17.65 -1.73 -9.79
CA GLU A 14 -18.63 -2.16 -8.77
C GLU A 14 -19.15 -3.58 -9.00
N ALA A 15 -19.59 -3.92 -10.23
CA ALA A 15 -20.13 -5.25 -10.52
C ALA A 15 -19.11 -6.37 -10.24
N ASN A 16 -17.87 -6.22 -10.72
CA ASN A 16 -16.82 -7.21 -10.53
C ASN A 16 -16.39 -7.29 -9.05
N VAL A 17 -16.33 -6.15 -8.35
CA VAL A 17 -15.99 -6.11 -6.92
C VAL A 17 -17.09 -6.78 -6.09
N ARG A 18 -18.36 -6.58 -6.43
CA ARG A 18 -19.49 -7.24 -5.76
C ARG A 18 -19.53 -8.74 -6.01
N GLU A 19 -19.23 -9.16 -7.23
CA GLU A 19 -19.07 -10.58 -7.57
C GLU A 19 -17.94 -11.21 -6.76
N LEU A 20 -16.77 -10.58 -6.74
CA LEU A 20 -15.62 -11.01 -5.93
C LEU A 20 -16.00 -11.08 -4.44
N ALA A 21 -16.68 -10.05 -3.92
CA ALA A 21 -17.08 -9.99 -2.53
C ALA A 21 -18.07 -11.08 -2.16
N THR A 22 -19.00 -11.41 -3.04
CA THR A 22 -19.96 -12.49 -2.85
C THR A 22 -19.26 -13.85 -2.87
N ASN A 23 -18.38 -14.07 -3.86
CA ASN A 23 -17.68 -15.34 -4.04
C ASN A 23 -16.70 -15.65 -2.89
N TYR A 24 -16.07 -14.61 -2.34
CA TYR A 24 -15.04 -14.76 -1.32
C TYR A 24 -15.44 -14.25 0.06
N GLN A 25 -16.70 -13.85 0.26
CA GLN A 25 -17.21 -13.30 1.53
C GLN A 25 -16.41 -12.07 2.01
N LEU A 26 -16.00 -11.21 1.06
CA LEU A 26 -15.38 -9.94 1.41
C LEU A 26 -16.45 -8.97 1.95
N ARG A 27 -16.12 -8.24 3.01
CA ARG A 27 -16.95 -7.16 3.54
C ARG A 27 -16.89 -5.98 2.58
N VAL A 28 -17.88 -5.91 1.70
CA VAL A 28 -18.13 -4.75 0.82
C VAL A 28 -19.55 -4.27 1.10
N GLU A 29 -19.70 -3.01 1.49
CA GLU A 29 -21.01 -2.45 1.80
C GLU A 29 -21.91 -2.42 0.55
N ALA A 30 -23.20 -2.74 0.75
CA ALA A 30 -24.18 -2.86 -0.33
C ALA A 30 -24.39 -1.52 -1.08
N ASP A 31 -24.15 -0.40 -0.42
CA ASP A 31 -24.36 0.96 -0.91
C ASP A 31 -23.14 1.86 -0.73
N ASP A 32 -21.93 1.27 -0.69
CA ASP A 32 -20.68 2.02 -0.49
C ASP A 32 -20.60 3.24 -1.43
N PRO A 33 -20.62 4.48 -0.89
CA PRO A 33 -20.58 5.71 -1.68
C PRO A 33 -19.25 5.89 -2.44
N ASN A 34 -18.24 5.08 -2.14
CA ASN A 34 -16.99 5.06 -2.88
C ASN A 34 -17.15 4.47 -4.29
N PHE A 35 -18.19 3.68 -4.59
CA PHE A 35 -18.43 3.19 -5.94
C PHE A 35 -18.91 4.30 -6.88
N VAL A 36 -18.25 4.42 -8.03
CA VAL A 36 -18.58 5.39 -9.06
C VAL A 36 -19.66 4.82 -9.98
N LYS A 37 -20.89 5.30 -9.80
CA LYS A 37 -22.02 4.97 -10.68
C LYS A 37 -22.06 5.92 -11.87
N LYS A 38 -21.52 5.49 -13.02
CA LYS A 38 -21.59 6.25 -14.28
C LYS A 38 -23.01 6.20 -14.88
N SER A 39 -23.54 7.35 -15.25
CA SER A 39 -24.73 7.48 -16.08
C SER A 39 -24.52 6.94 -17.50
N PHE A 40 -25.59 6.78 -18.27
CA PHE A 40 -25.53 6.33 -19.67
C PHE A 40 -24.56 7.19 -20.51
N TRP A 41 -24.66 8.52 -20.40
CA TRP A 41 -23.84 9.45 -21.18
C TRP A 41 -22.36 9.36 -20.81
N GLU A 42 -22.04 9.13 -19.53
CA GLU A 42 -20.66 8.98 -19.05
C GLU A 42 -20.02 7.66 -19.49
N LYS A 43 -20.81 6.66 -19.88
CA LYS A 43 -20.32 5.39 -20.45
C LYS A 43 -20.04 5.46 -21.95
N THR A 44 -20.47 6.51 -22.64
CA THR A 44 -20.23 6.67 -24.08
C THR A 44 -18.76 6.98 -24.38
N PHE A 45 -18.33 6.75 -25.62
CA PHE A 45 -16.97 7.12 -26.07
C PHE A 45 -16.65 8.60 -25.83
N VAL A 46 -17.64 9.49 -26.06
CA VAL A 46 -17.49 10.93 -25.84
C VAL A 46 -17.49 11.27 -24.35
N GLY A 47 -18.33 10.60 -23.55
CA GLY A 47 -18.39 10.77 -22.10
C GLY A 47 -17.11 10.35 -21.39
N ASP A 48 -16.51 9.23 -21.83
CA ASP A 48 -15.25 8.70 -21.29
C ASP A 48 -14.03 9.04 -22.16
N ARG A 49 -14.10 10.12 -22.94
CA ARG A 49 -13.04 10.54 -23.87
C ARG A 49 -11.67 10.72 -23.20
N ARG A 50 -11.64 10.99 -21.89
CA ARG A 50 -10.37 11.06 -21.12
C ARG A 50 -9.75 9.69 -20.97
N ALA A 51 -10.51 8.65 -20.62
CA ALA A 51 -9.97 7.30 -20.52
C ALA A 51 -9.45 6.81 -21.87
N TRP A 52 -10.15 7.13 -22.96
CA TRP A 52 -9.69 6.86 -24.33
C TRP A 52 -8.43 7.63 -24.68
N ALA A 53 -8.37 8.94 -24.39
CA ALA A 53 -7.17 9.74 -24.61
C ALA A 53 -5.97 9.22 -23.82
N ASP A 54 -6.17 8.81 -22.55
CA ASP A 54 -5.12 8.18 -21.75
C ASP A 54 -4.66 6.85 -22.35
N PHE A 55 -5.60 6.01 -22.80
CA PHE A 55 -5.29 4.74 -23.46
C PHE A 55 -4.42 4.97 -24.70
N PHE A 56 -4.84 5.84 -25.61
CA PHE A 56 -4.06 6.16 -26.82
C PHE A 56 -2.69 6.76 -26.48
N ARG A 57 -2.63 7.65 -25.49
CA ARG A 57 -1.37 8.22 -25.02
C ARG A 57 -0.42 7.14 -24.53
N LEU A 58 -0.92 6.16 -23.76
CA LEU A 58 -0.11 5.05 -23.28
C LEU A 58 0.37 4.14 -24.42
N GLN A 59 -0.45 3.88 -25.44
CA GLN A 59 -0.01 3.14 -26.63
C GLN A 59 1.12 3.87 -27.38
N ILE A 60 1.02 5.19 -27.50
CA ILE A 60 2.07 6.02 -28.13
C ILE A 60 3.34 6.06 -27.27
N TYR A 61 3.22 6.13 -25.94
CA TYR A 61 4.35 6.05 -25.03
C TYR A 61 5.11 4.73 -25.14
N GLY A 62 4.43 3.62 -25.44
CA GLY A 62 5.08 2.34 -25.74
C GLY A 62 6.09 2.42 -26.90
N VAL A 63 5.84 3.26 -27.91
CA VAL A 63 6.79 3.51 -29.02
C VAL A 63 8.02 4.29 -28.55
N MET A 64 7.83 5.28 -27.69
CA MET A 64 8.96 6.04 -27.14
C MET A 64 9.83 5.17 -26.23
N TRP A 65 9.20 4.34 -25.39
CA TRP A 65 9.90 3.37 -24.56
C TRP A 65 10.68 2.37 -25.40
N SER A 66 10.08 1.78 -26.45
CA SER A 66 10.79 0.81 -27.30
C SER A 66 11.97 1.43 -28.07
N ALA A 67 11.89 2.73 -28.38
CA ALA A 67 12.96 3.45 -29.05
C ALA A 67 14.12 3.83 -28.13
N THR A 68 13.86 4.15 -26.85
CA THR A 68 14.89 4.61 -25.91
C THR A 68 15.38 3.53 -24.96
N GLY A 69 14.58 2.50 -24.70
CA GLY A 69 14.78 1.52 -23.62
C GLY A 69 14.63 2.09 -22.21
N ILE A 70 14.29 3.38 -22.08
CA ILE A 70 14.17 4.07 -20.79
C ILE A 70 12.71 4.00 -20.36
N ASP A 71 12.41 3.09 -19.44
CA ASP A 71 11.07 2.95 -18.83
C ASP A 71 10.79 4.09 -17.84
N GLN A 72 11.79 4.39 -17.00
CA GLN A 72 11.72 5.46 -16.02
C GLN A 72 13.06 6.20 -15.95
N PHE A 73 13.00 7.53 -15.87
CA PHE A 73 14.17 8.34 -15.59
C PHE A 73 14.42 8.40 -14.09
N TYR A 74 15.58 7.94 -13.65
CA TYR A 74 16.05 8.08 -12.27
C TYR A 74 17.09 9.21 -12.24
N PRO A 75 16.77 10.37 -11.64
CA PRO A 75 17.74 11.43 -11.52
C PRO A 75 18.93 10.98 -10.66
N ALA A 76 20.11 11.54 -10.92
CA ALA A 76 21.31 11.23 -10.14
C ALA A 76 21.20 11.66 -8.67
N ASP A 77 20.30 12.60 -8.38
CA ASP A 77 20.02 13.11 -7.04
C ASP A 77 18.51 13.33 -6.85
N TYR A 78 18.05 13.29 -5.61
CA TYR A 78 16.66 13.45 -5.23
C TYR A 78 16.54 14.09 -3.85
N GLU A 79 15.43 14.79 -3.61
CA GLU A 79 15.10 15.27 -2.27
C GLU A 79 14.85 14.07 -1.35
N LYS A 80 15.61 13.97 -0.26
CA LYS A 80 15.49 12.87 0.70
C LYS A 80 14.19 13.00 1.50
N ALA A 81 13.73 11.86 2.01
CA ALA A 81 12.61 11.82 2.93
C ALA A 81 12.81 12.78 4.13
N GLN A 82 11.74 13.46 4.52
CA GLN A 82 11.76 14.35 5.69
C GLN A 82 11.94 13.54 6.97
N THR A 83 12.88 13.98 7.81
CA THR A 83 13.13 13.40 9.13
C THR A 83 12.69 14.34 10.25
N ASP A 84 12.65 15.66 10.05
CA ASP A 84 12.11 16.57 11.05
C ASP A 84 10.65 16.89 10.70
N LEU A 85 9.75 16.68 11.66
CA LEU A 85 8.30 16.65 11.45
C LEU A 85 7.61 17.51 12.50
N GLU A 86 6.43 18.03 12.18
CA GLU A 86 5.60 18.72 13.16
C GLU A 86 5.12 17.77 14.27
N ALA A 87 4.89 18.31 15.46
CA ALA A 87 4.35 17.61 16.62
C ALA A 87 2.83 17.36 16.47
N ASP A 88 2.43 16.60 15.45
CA ASP A 88 1.03 16.23 15.17
C ASP A 88 0.83 14.72 15.26
N GLU A 89 -0.06 14.30 16.16
CA GLU A 89 -0.45 12.90 16.35
C GLU A 89 -1.68 12.52 15.52
N SER A 90 -2.31 13.46 14.82
CA SER A 90 -3.50 13.19 14.02
C SER A 90 -3.20 12.20 12.89
N TYR A 91 -4.12 11.27 12.66
CA TYR A 91 -3.96 10.25 11.63
C TYR A 91 -5.29 9.88 10.99
N HIS A 92 -5.58 10.43 9.82
CA HIS A 92 -6.78 10.10 9.01
C HIS A 92 -8.13 10.14 9.75
N GLY A 93 -8.25 10.92 10.83
CA GLY A 93 -9.45 10.98 11.67
C GLY A 93 -9.65 9.75 12.57
N LEU A 94 -8.65 8.88 12.67
CA LEU A 94 -8.59 7.74 13.58
C LEU A 94 -8.15 8.21 14.97
N THR A 95 -8.50 7.41 15.97
CA THR A 95 -8.18 7.64 17.38
C THR A 95 -7.63 6.37 18.01
N SER A 96 -6.84 6.50 19.06
CA SER A 96 -6.43 5.40 19.94
C SER A 96 -7.57 5.06 20.92
N PRO A 97 -7.88 3.77 21.17
CA PRO A 97 -7.30 2.61 20.51
C PRO A 97 -7.84 2.42 19.08
N LEU A 98 -6.99 1.92 18.19
CA LEU A 98 -7.30 1.64 16.80
C LEU A 98 -8.41 0.59 16.70
N ASN A 99 -9.49 0.93 16.00
CA ASN A 99 -10.56 0.00 15.69
C ASN A 99 -10.12 -0.95 14.57
N GLU A 100 -10.34 -2.25 14.72
CA GLU A 100 -10.11 -3.27 13.69
C GLU A 100 -10.83 -2.94 12.36
N ASP A 101 -12.02 -2.33 12.43
CA ASP A 101 -12.78 -1.92 11.25
C ASP A 101 -12.12 -0.77 10.46
N ALA A 102 -11.11 -0.10 11.04
CA ALA A 102 -10.31 0.89 10.34
C ALA A 102 -9.30 0.26 9.35
N LEU A 103 -9.06 -1.05 9.47
CA LEU A 103 -8.14 -1.80 8.64
C LEU A 103 -8.90 -2.78 7.74
N ALA A 104 -8.29 -3.14 6.61
CA ALA A 104 -8.86 -4.10 5.66
C ALA A 104 -8.65 -5.57 6.12
N LEU A 105 -8.83 -5.87 7.42
CA LEU A 105 -8.50 -7.19 8.00
C LEU A 105 -9.27 -8.33 7.33
N ASN A 106 -10.56 -8.13 7.03
CA ASN A 106 -11.35 -9.16 6.34
C ASN A 106 -10.78 -9.51 4.95
N ALA A 107 -10.22 -8.53 4.22
CA ALA A 107 -9.59 -8.80 2.93
C ALA A 107 -8.30 -9.61 3.10
N LEU A 108 -7.51 -9.28 4.14
CA LEU A 108 -6.30 -10.01 4.49
C LEU A 108 -6.61 -11.47 4.90
N GLU A 109 -7.55 -11.67 5.82
CA GLU A 109 -8.01 -13.00 6.24
C GLU A 109 -8.53 -13.82 5.05
N THR A 110 -9.27 -13.16 4.16
CA THR A 110 -9.77 -13.79 2.94
C THR A 110 -8.62 -14.19 2.02
N GLY A 111 -7.57 -13.39 1.91
CA GLY A 111 -6.34 -13.74 1.20
C GLY A 111 -5.72 -15.04 1.71
N PHE A 112 -5.53 -15.17 3.03
CA PHE A 112 -5.02 -16.39 3.66
C PHE A 112 -5.94 -17.59 3.41
N ARG A 113 -7.26 -17.41 3.53
CA ARG A 113 -8.24 -18.47 3.25
C ARG A 113 -8.18 -18.93 1.80
N VAL A 114 -8.06 -18.01 0.85
CA VAL A 114 -8.03 -18.32 -0.60
C VAL A 114 -6.70 -18.97 -1.01
N ALA A 115 -5.59 -18.59 -0.39
CA ALA A 115 -4.29 -19.26 -0.62
C ALA A 115 -4.34 -20.76 -0.27
N GLY A 116 -5.20 -21.14 0.68
CA GLY A 116 -5.44 -22.54 1.05
C GLY A 116 -4.17 -23.19 1.59
N GLU A 117 -3.71 -24.25 0.93
CA GLU A 117 -2.48 -24.96 1.30
C GLU A 117 -1.20 -24.29 0.78
N THR A 118 -1.33 -23.24 -0.05
CA THR A 118 -0.17 -22.50 -0.56
C THR A 118 0.47 -21.73 0.61
N PRO A 119 1.77 -21.94 0.90
CA PRO A 119 2.45 -21.19 1.95
C PRO A 119 2.36 -19.68 1.68
N MET A 120 1.81 -18.93 2.62
CA MET A 120 1.69 -17.47 2.53
C MET A 120 2.35 -16.82 3.75
N MET A 121 3.15 -15.79 3.47
CA MET A 121 3.86 -15.00 4.45
C MET A 121 3.36 -13.56 4.38
N LEU A 122 3.05 -12.99 5.53
CA LEU A 122 2.77 -11.58 5.71
C LEU A 122 4.03 -10.89 6.24
N VAL A 123 4.51 -9.90 5.51
CA VAL A 123 5.70 -9.13 5.89
C VAL A 123 5.27 -7.71 6.21
N ASN A 124 5.63 -7.23 7.41
CA ASN A 124 5.59 -5.80 7.71
C ASN A 124 6.94 -5.20 7.31
N GLU A 125 6.95 -4.44 6.22
CA GLU A 125 8.17 -3.94 5.59
C GLU A 125 8.82 -2.80 6.38
N PRO A 126 10.15 -2.59 6.22
CA PRO A 126 10.87 -1.48 6.82
C PRO A 126 10.26 -0.12 6.48
N MET A 127 10.22 0.76 7.47
CA MET A 127 9.93 2.17 7.26
C MET A 127 11.01 3.04 7.88
N LEU A 128 11.19 4.26 7.36
CA LEU A 128 12.13 5.20 7.94
C LEU A 128 11.69 5.52 9.36
N ILE A 129 12.64 5.43 10.29
CA ILE A 129 12.48 5.88 11.67
C ILE A 129 13.24 7.20 11.81
N SER A 130 12.49 8.28 12.00
CA SER A 130 13.02 9.61 12.24
C SER A 130 13.81 9.67 13.55
N ALA A 131 14.86 10.50 13.54
CA ALA A 131 15.56 10.97 14.74
C ALA A 131 15.49 12.50 14.89
N GLY A 132 14.48 13.13 14.27
CA GLY A 132 14.21 14.57 14.35
C GLY A 132 13.63 15.02 15.69
N ALA A 133 13.26 16.30 15.80
CA ALA A 133 12.88 16.91 17.08
C ALA A 133 11.63 16.28 17.71
N ASN A 134 10.67 15.88 16.89
CA ASN A 134 9.40 15.26 17.31
C ASN A 134 9.36 13.75 16.98
N SER A 135 10.53 13.10 17.00
CA SER A 135 10.66 11.66 16.71
C SER A 135 10.02 10.77 17.79
N ASP A 136 9.72 11.31 18.96
CA ASP A 136 8.93 10.70 20.03
C ASP A 136 7.42 10.71 19.73
N ILE A 137 6.97 11.55 18.80
CA ILE A 137 5.55 11.67 18.40
C ILE A 137 5.29 10.90 17.10
N ARG A 138 6.21 11.01 16.13
CA ARG A 138 6.08 10.41 14.80
C ARG A 138 7.30 9.59 14.44
N TYR A 139 7.06 8.40 13.86
CA TYR A 139 8.13 7.64 13.21
C TYR A 139 8.57 8.31 11.92
N ASN A 140 7.63 8.76 11.10
CA ASN A 140 7.91 9.44 9.84
C ASN A 140 6.71 10.28 9.36
N PHE A 141 6.80 10.80 8.14
CA PHE A 141 5.74 11.58 7.52
C PHE A 141 4.39 10.85 7.51
N PHE A 142 4.38 9.53 7.27
CA PHE A 142 3.14 8.76 7.18
C PHE A 142 2.56 8.45 8.56
N TYR A 143 3.38 8.03 9.52
CA TYR A 143 2.86 7.39 10.72
C TYR A 143 3.23 8.12 12.02
N PRO A 144 2.22 8.59 12.81
CA PRO A 144 2.45 8.83 14.23
C PRO A 144 2.67 7.50 14.96
N ARG A 145 3.38 7.55 16.08
CA ARG A 145 3.81 6.33 16.80
C ARG A 145 2.63 5.48 17.24
N TRP A 146 1.66 6.09 17.94
CA TRP A 146 0.51 5.38 18.49
C TRP A 146 -0.21 4.54 17.41
N ALA A 147 -0.41 5.10 16.21
CA ALA A 147 -1.17 4.44 15.16
C ALA A 147 -0.42 3.24 14.58
N TYR A 148 0.90 3.35 14.42
CA TYR A 148 1.71 2.27 13.88
C TYR A 148 1.98 1.18 14.91
N ASP A 149 2.20 1.56 16.17
CA ASP A 149 2.42 0.62 17.27
C ASP A 149 1.15 -0.22 17.51
N GLU A 150 -0.03 0.42 17.58
CA GLU A 150 -1.30 -0.32 17.72
C GLU A 150 -1.63 -1.18 16.49
N TYR A 151 -1.30 -0.72 15.28
CA TYR A 151 -1.37 -1.56 14.07
C TYR A 151 -0.50 -2.81 14.22
N ARG A 152 0.76 -2.67 14.64
CA ARG A 152 1.69 -3.80 14.81
C ARG A 152 1.23 -4.79 15.88
N GLU A 153 0.71 -4.28 17.00
CA GLU A 153 0.12 -5.12 18.05
C GLU A 153 -1.07 -5.93 17.51
N MET A 154 -1.97 -5.28 16.78
CA MET A 154 -3.12 -5.92 16.15
C MET A 154 -2.70 -6.99 15.13
N MET A 155 -1.72 -6.68 14.26
CA MET A 155 -1.20 -7.64 13.28
C MET A 155 -0.54 -8.85 13.94
N THR A 156 0.20 -8.63 15.04
CA THR A 156 0.85 -9.69 15.81
C THR A 156 -0.20 -10.61 16.45
N ALA A 157 -1.22 -10.03 17.08
CA ALA A 157 -2.31 -10.76 17.72
C ALA A 157 -3.10 -11.58 16.68
N LEU A 158 -3.51 -10.95 15.58
CA LEU A 158 -4.26 -11.60 14.51
C LEU A 158 -3.47 -12.75 13.86
N SER A 159 -2.18 -12.52 13.59
CA SER A 159 -1.32 -13.54 13.00
C SER A 159 -1.12 -14.72 13.94
N THR A 160 -0.93 -14.47 15.24
CA THR A 160 -0.83 -15.52 16.26
C THR A 160 -2.13 -16.32 16.36
N GLN A 161 -3.28 -15.64 16.40
CA GLN A 161 -4.58 -16.27 16.50
C GLN A 161 -4.89 -17.18 15.30
N ASN A 162 -4.50 -16.77 14.10
CA ASN A 162 -4.77 -17.51 12.87
C ASN A 162 -3.63 -18.44 12.44
N GLY A 163 -2.53 -18.49 13.19
CA GLY A 163 -1.34 -19.28 12.82
C GLY A 163 -0.68 -18.80 11.52
N TRP A 164 -0.78 -17.51 11.19
CA TRP A 164 -0.14 -16.95 10.01
C TRP A 164 1.35 -16.76 10.22
N MET A 165 2.10 -16.93 9.13
CA MET A 165 3.50 -16.56 9.10
C MET A 165 3.62 -15.04 8.99
N TYR A 166 3.87 -14.39 10.12
CA TYR A 166 4.08 -12.95 10.19
C TYR A 166 5.54 -12.63 10.48
N VAL A 167 6.14 -11.82 9.62
CA VAL A 167 7.54 -11.41 9.70
C VAL A 167 7.58 -9.90 9.80
N ASP A 168 7.97 -9.40 10.96
CA ASP A 168 7.99 -7.97 11.26
C ASP A 168 9.40 -7.40 11.10
N LEU A 169 9.64 -6.69 10.00
CA LEU A 169 10.94 -6.12 9.62
C LEU A 169 10.91 -4.59 9.59
N TRP A 170 9.93 -3.98 10.26
CA TRP A 170 9.66 -2.54 10.21
C TRP A 170 10.87 -1.64 10.55
N ASP A 171 11.81 -2.12 11.36
CA ASP A 171 13.02 -1.41 11.81
C ASP A 171 14.33 -2.01 11.27
N ALA A 172 14.25 -2.96 10.32
CA ALA A 172 15.41 -3.73 9.85
C ALA A 172 16.39 -2.93 8.98
N VAL A 173 16.00 -1.76 8.46
CA VAL A 173 16.80 -0.97 7.52
C VAL A 173 17.09 0.42 8.09
N PRO A 174 18.35 0.89 8.09
CA PRO A 174 18.70 2.17 8.67
C PRO A 174 18.17 3.36 7.84
N ALA A 175 17.90 4.48 8.50
CA ALA A 175 17.26 5.66 7.89
C ALA A 175 18.00 6.24 6.67
N ASN A 176 19.31 6.03 6.55
CA ASN A 176 20.11 6.51 5.41
C ASN A 176 19.91 5.67 4.13
N GLU A 177 19.27 4.51 4.22
CA GLU A 177 18.96 3.62 3.10
C GLU A 177 17.52 3.78 2.59
N PHE A 178 16.90 4.92 2.89
CA PHE A 178 15.64 5.37 2.28
C PHE A 178 15.91 6.46 1.24
N THR A 179 15.03 6.53 0.24
CA THR A 179 15.15 7.46 -0.89
C THR A 179 14.39 8.75 -0.63
N ASN A 180 13.42 9.08 -1.49
CA ASN A 180 12.65 10.31 -1.43
C ASN A 180 11.40 10.21 -0.55
N SER A 181 11.12 9.02 0.00
CA SER A 181 9.99 8.76 0.88
C SER A 181 10.41 7.86 2.05
N ALA A 182 9.61 7.86 3.11
CA ALA A 182 9.84 7.04 4.29
C ALA A 182 9.54 5.54 4.10
N ILE A 183 9.20 5.11 2.88
CA ILE A 183 8.82 3.72 2.55
C ILE A 183 9.52 3.18 1.30
N HIS A 184 10.38 3.96 0.65
CA HIS A 184 11.10 3.52 -0.55
C HIS A 184 12.58 3.38 -0.23
N LEU A 185 13.11 2.18 -0.38
CA LEU A 185 14.50 1.86 -0.07
C LEU A 185 15.44 2.20 -1.22
N THR A 186 16.71 2.41 -0.88
CA THR A 186 17.81 2.39 -1.85
C THR A 186 18.08 0.94 -2.29
N PRO A 187 18.85 0.70 -3.37
CA PRO A 187 19.28 -0.66 -3.72
C PRO A 187 20.02 -1.39 -2.59
N ALA A 188 20.74 -0.66 -1.73
CA ALA A 188 21.41 -1.26 -0.57
C ALA A 188 20.41 -1.57 0.56
N GLY A 189 19.42 -0.71 0.81
CA GLY A 189 18.31 -0.99 1.71
C GLY A 189 17.50 -2.21 1.29
N GLU A 190 17.17 -2.33 0.01
CA GLU A 190 16.49 -3.51 -0.56
C GLU A 190 17.30 -4.78 -0.37
N LYS A 191 18.63 -4.71 -0.55
CA LYS A 191 19.52 -5.83 -0.29
C LYS A 191 19.44 -6.25 1.19
N LEU A 192 19.48 -5.29 2.12
CA LEU A 192 19.34 -5.58 3.55
C LEU A 192 17.98 -6.22 3.86
N LEU A 193 16.89 -5.70 3.31
CA LEU A 193 15.56 -6.29 3.48
C LEU A 193 15.53 -7.74 2.97
N ALA A 194 16.06 -7.99 1.77
CA ALA A 194 16.12 -9.33 1.18
C ALA A 194 16.96 -10.31 2.04
N GLU A 195 18.10 -9.87 2.57
CA GLU A 195 18.95 -10.67 3.46
C GLU A 195 18.25 -11.00 4.79
N ASN A 196 17.48 -10.07 5.34
CA ASN A 196 16.69 -10.30 6.56
C ASN A 196 15.47 -11.21 6.31
N LEU A 197 14.87 -11.14 5.12
CA LEU A 197 13.68 -11.94 4.78
C LEU A 197 14.05 -13.37 4.35
N ALA A 198 15.22 -13.56 3.73
CA ALA A 198 15.64 -14.83 3.14
C ALA A 198 15.54 -16.05 4.08
N PRO A 199 15.95 -15.99 5.36
CA PRO A 199 15.84 -17.13 6.27
C PRO A 199 14.39 -17.63 6.41
N TYR A 200 13.43 -16.71 6.54
CA TYR A 200 12.02 -17.05 6.67
C TYR A 200 11.48 -17.76 5.43
N ILE A 201 11.87 -17.30 4.24
CA ILE A 201 11.46 -17.92 2.97
C ILE A 201 12.08 -19.32 2.85
N LEU A 202 13.39 -19.45 3.06
CA LEU A 202 14.12 -20.71 2.87
C LEU A 202 13.69 -21.80 3.86
N GLU A 203 13.29 -21.42 5.07
CA GLU A 203 12.81 -22.37 6.08
C GLU A 203 11.39 -22.86 5.80
N ASN A 204 10.52 -22.00 5.24
CA ASN A 204 9.07 -22.19 5.27
C ASN A 204 8.39 -22.33 3.90
N CYS A 205 9.04 -21.90 2.82
CA CYS A 205 8.53 -22.03 1.46
C CYS A 205 9.28 -23.15 0.72
N LYS A 206 8.82 -24.39 0.88
CA LYS A 206 9.36 -25.59 0.20
C LYS A 206 8.37 -26.15 -0.81
#